data_AF-A0A3C1Y9X9-F1
#
_entry.id   AF-A0A3C1Y9X9-F1
#
_cell.length_a   1.000
_cell.length_b   1.000
_cell.length_c   1.000
_cell.angle_alpha   90.00
_cell.angle_beta   90.00
_cell.angle_gamma   90.00
#
_symmetry.space_group_name_H-M   'P 1'
#
loop_
_entity.id
_entity.type
_entity.pdbx_description
1 polymer ?
#
loop_
_entity_poly.entity_id
_entity_poly.type
_entity_poly.pdbx_seq_one_letter_code
_entity_poly.pdbx_strand_id
1 'polypeptide(L)' 'MKPANNRLTRQEQRLYDMLRRGGRYTVADITRELGQCDPRGHISRMRRKGIGIADKRVTRPDGVNYKLYWLAE' A
#
# COMPACT_ATOMS: atom_id res chain seq x y z
N MET A 1 22.52 3.87 -14.34
CA MET A 1 21.72 4.65 -13.36
C MET A 1 22.00 4.10 -11.97
N LYS A 2 22.67 4.83 -11.07
CA LYS A 2 22.86 4.39 -9.68
C LYS A 2 21.54 4.55 -8.91
N PRO A 3 21.04 3.57 -8.14
CA PRO A 3 19.80 3.76 -7.40
C PRO A 3 20.01 4.83 -6.32
N ALA A 4 19.13 5.83 -6.30
CA ALA A 4 19.03 6.80 -5.22
C ALA A 4 18.80 6.04 -3.91
N ASN A 5 19.43 6.48 -2.83
CA ASN A 5 19.39 5.88 -1.50
C ASN A 5 17.93 5.64 -1.04
N ASN A 6 17.41 4.43 -1.27
CA ASN A 6 15.99 4.18 -1.43
C ASN A 6 15.30 3.83 -0.10
N ARG A 7 15.62 4.57 0.96
CA ARG A 7 15.09 4.28 2.30
C ARG A 7 13.61 4.63 2.39
N LEU A 8 12.83 3.69 2.91
CA LEU A 8 11.44 3.92 3.29
C LEU A 8 11.39 4.87 4.50
N THR A 9 10.39 5.75 4.54
CA THR A 9 10.07 6.48 5.78
C THR A 9 9.53 5.50 6.83
N ARG A 10 9.44 5.92 8.11
CA ARG A 10 8.85 5.06 9.16
C ARG A 10 7.42 4.63 8.83
N GLN A 11 6.62 5.51 8.21
CA GLN A 11 5.25 5.18 7.80
C GLN A 11 5.23 4.20 6.63
N GLU A 12 6.08 4.41 5.62
CA GLU A 12 6.19 3.50 4.47
C GLU A 12 6.74 2.13 4.90
N GLN A 13 7.68 2.08 5.84
CA GLN A 13 8.21 0.83 6.38
C GLN A 13 7.12 0.04 7.12
N ARG A 14 6.34 0.70 7.99
CA ARG A 14 5.21 0.05 8.68
C ARG A 14 4.17 -0.49 7.70
N LEU A 15 3.89 0.25 6.63
CA LEU A 15 3.00 -0.21 5.57
C LEU A 15 3.60 -1.40 4.81
N TYR A 16 4.88 -1.32 4.44
CA TYR A 16 5.58 -2.44 3.81
C TYR A 16 5.52 -3.71 4.66
N ASP A 17 5.79 -3.60 5.95
CA ASP A 17 5.76 -4.72 6.90
C ASP A 17 4.35 -5.30 7.03
N MET A 18 3.30 -4.45 6.99
CA MET A 18 1.91 -4.90 6.95
C MET A 18 1.60 -5.68 5.66
N LEU A 19 1.97 -5.15 4.49
CA LEU A 19 1.75 -5.83 3.21
C LEU A 19 2.53 -7.14 3.09
N ARG A 20 3.74 -7.21 3.68
CA ARG A 20 4.60 -8.40 3.68
C ARG A 20 4.02 -9.59 4.46
N ARG A 21 2.98 -9.38 5.28
CA ARG A 21 2.25 -10.47 5.95
C ARG A 21 1.41 -11.33 4.99
N GLY A 22 1.32 -10.96 3.71
CA GLY A 22 0.67 -11.76 2.66
C GLY A 22 -0.83 -11.50 2.48
N GLY A 23 -1.39 -10.49 3.16
CA GLY A 23 -2.79 -10.10 3.02
C GLY A 23 -3.07 -9.13 1.88
N ARG A 24 -4.35 -8.99 1.53
CA ARG A 24 -4.87 -7.92 0.66
C ARG A 24 -5.63 -6.93 1.51
N TYR A 25 -5.18 -5.68 1.51
CA TYR A 25 -5.66 -4.67 2.45
C TYR A 25 -6.35 -3.53 1.72
N THR A 26 -7.47 -3.05 2.28
CA THR A 26 -8.09 -1.81 1.82
C THR A 26 -7.39 -0.60 2.42
N VAL A 27 -7.67 0.60 1.90
CA VAL A 27 -7.23 1.85 2.54
C VAL A 27 -7.77 1.95 3.97
N ALA A 28 -9.01 1.51 4.20
CA ALA A 28 -9.62 1.55 5.53
C ALA A 28 -8.88 0.62 6.51
N ASP A 29 -8.48 -0.57 6.08
CA ASP A 29 -7.68 -1.49 6.90
C ASP A 29 -6.34 -0.85 7.27
N ILE A 30 -5.64 -0.26 6.29
CA ILE A 30 -4.35 0.39 6.50
C ILE A 30 -4.48 1.58 7.47
N THR A 31 -5.50 2.42 7.30
CA THR A 31 -5.75 3.55 8.20
C THR A 31 -6.09 3.06 9.61
N ARG A 32 -6.94 2.04 9.75
CA ARG A 32 -7.35 1.48 11.04
C ARG A 32 -6.18 0.86 11.79
N GLU A 33 -5.30 0.12 11.11
CA GLU A 33 -4.20 -0.60 11.75
C GLU A 33 -2.97 0.28 11.99
N LEU A 34 -2.63 1.15 11.04
CA LEU A 34 -1.40 1.94 11.10
C LEU A 34 -1.60 3.38 11.55
N GLY A 35 -2.85 3.87 11.63
CA GLY A 35 -3.16 5.27 11.94
C GLY A 35 -2.74 6.24 10.82
N GLN A 36 -2.64 5.75 9.58
CA GLN A 36 -2.17 6.56 8.46
C GLN A 36 -3.29 7.39 7.84
N CYS A 37 -3.05 8.70 7.73
CA CYS A 37 -3.98 9.66 7.13
C CYS A 37 -4.05 9.52 5.60
N ASP A 38 -2.91 9.27 4.93
CA ASP A 38 -2.86 9.09 3.46
C ASP A 38 -2.11 7.80 3.05
N PRO A 39 -2.75 6.62 3.20
CA PRO A 39 -2.16 5.36 2.73
C PRO A 39 -1.83 5.35 1.23
N ARG A 40 -2.65 6.01 0.40
CA ARG A 40 -2.49 6.00 -1.07
C ARG A 40 -1.24 6.76 -1.50
N GLY A 41 -0.95 7.89 -0.86
CA GLY A 41 0.29 8.63 -1.09
C GLY A 41 1.53 7.82 -0.72
N HIS A 42 1.49 7.09 0.40
CA HIS A 42 2.57 6.16 0.77
C HIS A 42 2.76 5.06 -0.26
N ILE A 43 1.69 4.40 -0.71
CA ILE A 43 1.74 3.37 -1.76
C ILE A 43 2.36 3.92 -3.05
N SER A 44 1.93 5.12 -3.49
CA SER A 44 2.48 5.77 -4.68
C SER A 44 3.98 6.07 -4.54
N ARG A 45 4.42 6.60 -3.39
CA ARG A 45 5.84 6.84 -3.10
C ARG A 45 6.64 5.54 -3.10
N MET A 46 6.12 4.48 -2.48
CA MET A 46 6.75 3.16 -2.44
C MET A 46 6.88 2.55 -3.84
N ARG A 47 5.85 2.67 -4.69
CA ARG A 47 5.93 2.26 -6.11
C ARG A 47 7.00 3.03 -6.87
N ARG A 48 7.11 4.35 -6.66
CA ARG A 48 8.19 5.18 -7.25
C ARG A 48 9.59 4.78 -6.75
N LYS A 49 9.66 4.22 -5.54
CA LYS A 49 10.86 3.58 -4.99
C LYS A 49 11.05 2.15 -5.54
N GLY A 50 10.31 1.70 -6.55
CA GLY A 50 10.49 0.37 -7.15
C GLY A 50 9.95 -0.79 -6.32
N ILE A 51 9.16 -0.53 -5.27
CA ILE A 51 8.46 -1.59 -4.56
C ILE A 51 7.26 -2.00 -5.40
N GLY A 52 7.23 -3.26 -5.83
CA GLY A 52 6.10 -3.87 -6.52
C GLY A 52 4.90 -3.95 -5.57
N ILE A 53 3.95 -3.03 -5.70
CA ILE A 53 2.67 -3.08 -5.01
C ILE A 53 1.60 -3.21 -6.08
N ALA A 54 0.81 -4.28 -6.06
CA ALA A 54 -0.32 -4.47 -6.94
C ALA A 54 -1.60 -3.88 -6.32
N ASP A 55 -2.61 -3.60 -7.16
CA ASP A 55 -3.94 -3.23 -6.70
C ASP A 55 -5.06 -3.84 -7.53
N LYS A 56 -6.21 -4.06 -6.89
CA LYS A 56 -7.46 -4.52 -7.53
C LYS A 56 -8.60 -3.61 -7.11
N ARG A 57 -9.36 -3.12 -8.10
CA ARG A 57 -10.66 -2.49 -7.84
C ARG A 57 -11.69 -3.58 -7.58
N VAL A 58 -12.43 -3.45 -6.49
CA VAL A 58 -13.56 -4.30 -6.14
C VAL A 58 -14.82 -3.44 -6.14
N THR A 59 -15.84 -3.92 -6.83
CA THR A 59 -17.17 -3.30 -6.88
C THR A 59 -18.13 -4.23 -6.17
N ARG A 60 -18.82 -3.72 -5.15
CA ARG A 60 -19.86 -4.45 -4.43
C ARG A 60 -21.20 -4.36 -5.19
N PRO A 61 -22.13 -5.30 -4.94
CA PRO A 61 -23.47 -5.26 -5.54
C PRO A 61 -24.26 -3.98 -5.22
N ASP A 62 -23.99 -3.35 -4.07
CA ASP A 62 -24.58 -2.08 -3.63
C ASP A 62 -23.97 -0.84 -4.32
N GLY A 63 -23.07 -1.03 -5.29
CA GLY A 63 -22.41 0.05 -6.04
C GLY A 63 -21.18 0.65 -5.35
N VAL A 64 -20.86 0.23 -4.11
CA VAL A 64 -19.67 0.72 -3.41
C VAL A 64 -18.40 0.17 -4.07
N ASN A 65 -17.43 1.05 -4.29
CA ASN A 65 -16.15 0.70 -4.90
C ASN A 65 -14.99 0.93 -3.93
N TYR A 66 -14.09 -0.04 -3.84
CA TYR A 66 -12.85 0.10 -3.07
C TYR A 66 -11.68 -0.57 -3.77
N LYS A 67 -10.46 -0.28 -3.29
CA LYS A 67 -9.23 -0.90 -3.78
C LYS A 67 -8.63 -1.80 -2.71
N LEU A 68 -8.13 -2.94 -3.14
CA LEU A 68 -7.27 -3.82 -2.37
C LEU A 68 -5.82 -3.63 -2.83
N TYR A 69 -4.88 -3.66 -1.90
CA TYR A 69 -3.43 -3.53 -2.16
C TYR A 69 -2.66 -4.69 -1.52
N TRP A 70 -1.62 -5.16 -2.21
CA TRP A 70 -0.71 -6.21 -1.74
C TRP A 70 0.66 -6.06 -2.43
N LEU A 71 1.71 -6.71 -1.90
CA LEU A 71 2.99 -6.80 -2.60
C LEU A 71 2.82 -7.66 -3.85
N ALA A 72 3.27 -7.16 -5.00
CA ALA A 72 3.39 -7.97 -6.20
C ALA A 72 4.48 -9.02 -5.98
N GLU A 73 4.21 -10.26 -6.38
CA GLU A 73 5.19 -11.35 -6.42
C GLU A 73 6.28 -11.10 -7.47
#